data_AF-A0AAX6LJB6-F1
#
_entry.id   AF-A0AAX6LJB6-F1
#
_cell.length_a   1.000
_cell.length_b   1.000
_cell.length_c   1.000
_cell.angle_alpha   90.00
_cell.angle_beta   90.00
_cell.angle_gamma   90.00
#
_symmetry.space_group_name_H-M   'P 1'
#
loop_
_entity.id
_entity.type
_entity.pdbx_description
1 polymer ?
#
loop_
_entity_poly.entity_id
_entity_poly.type
_entity_poly.pdbx_seq_one_letter_code
_entity_poly.pdbx_strand_id
1 'polypeptide(L)'
;MSSITYSERIKIETFCELGLPNIQMGVRLNRSPSTISYELSRCQPYQAELAQTDAKYKRSRCGRKTKLSDELKQKILNHLRLSWSSGMIAHEFKLATKSIYNWLNQGRIGFSLNDLPEHGVRQRRNVDQRSKYNQSLGRS
;
A
#
# COMPACT_ATOMS: atom_id res chain seq x y z
N MET A 1 18.44 8.39 7.45
CA MET A 1 17.80 8.81 8.72
C MET A 1 16.87 7.71 9.18
N SER A 2 17.25 6.92 10.19
CA SER A 2 16.41 5.87 10.77
C SER A 2 15.37 6.48 11.70
N SER A 3 14.13 5.99 11.69
CA SER A 3 13.08 6.49 12.59
C SER A 3 13.39 6.13 14.05
N ILE A 4 12.99 7.01 14.98
CA ILE A 4 12.99 6.68 16.41
C ILE A 4 12.04 5.50 16.65
N THR A 5 12.57 4.50 17.33
CA THR A 5 11.90 3.26 17.75
C THR A 5 11.06 3.49 19.01
N TYR A 6 10.19 2.53 19.34
CA TYR A 6 9.38 2.66 20.55
C TYR A 6 10.22 2.64 21.84
N SER A 7 11.25 1.78 21.90
CA SER A 7 12.15 1.72 23.05
C SER A 7 12.96 3.02 23.23
N GLU A 8 13.37 3.66 22.12
CA GLU A 8 13.98 4.99 22.19
C GLU A 8 13.01 6.04 22.73
N ARG A 9 11.72 6.01 22.38
CA ARG A 9 10.72 6.95 22.94
C ARG A 9 10.54 6.79 24.44
N ILE A 10 10.48 5.55 24.93
CA ILE A 10 10.41 5.28 26.38
C ILE A 10 11.64 5.87 27.10
N LYS A 11 12.84 5.70 26.53
CA LYS A 11 14.05 6.32 27.08
C LYS A 11 14.01 7.85 27.05
N ILE A 12 13.50 8.45 25.99
CA ILE A 12 13.32 9.91 25.87
C ILE A 12 12.37 10.42 26.95
N GLU A 13 11.26 9.74 27.21
CA GLU A 13 10.32 10.06 28.28
C GLU A 13 10.99 10.03 29.65
N THR A 14 11.71 8.95 29.98
CA THR A 14 12.50 8.86 31.23
C THR A 14 13.55 9.98 31.33
N PHE A 15 14.21 10.33 30.23
CA PHE A 15 15.20 11.42 30.24
C PHE A 15 14.57 12.80 30.44
N CYS A 16 13.34 13.02 29.95
CA CYS A 16 12.59 14.24 30.23
C CYS A 16 12.23 14.36 31.71
N GLU A 17 11.80 13.26 32.35
CA GLU A 17 11.50 13.22 33.79
C GLU A 17 12.75 13.52 34.63
N LEU A 18 13.92 13.05 34.18
CA LEU A 18 15.22 13.32 34.79
C LEU A 18 15.80 14.71 34.45
N GLY A 19 15.13 15.50 33.61
CA GLY A 19 15.56 16.87 33.25
C GLY A 19 16.81 16.93 32.37
N LEU A 20 17.10 15.88 31.59
CA LEU A 20 18.29 15.88 30.74
C LEU A 20 18.14 16.84 29.54
N PRO A 21 19.21 17.55 29.15
CA PRO A 21 19.20 18.36 27.94
C PRO A 21 19.26 17.49 26.66
N ASN A 22 18.67 17.99 25.57
CA ASN A 22 18.58 17.30 24.27
C ASN A 22 19.92 16.77 23.75
N ILE A 23 21.02 17.48 24.02
CA ILE A 23 22.37 17.08 23.62
C ILE A 23 22.77 15.76 24.30
N GLN A 24 22.56 15.66 25.62
CA GLN A 24 22.89 14.44 26.37
C GLN A 24 22.00 13.26 25.97
N MET A 25 20.71 13.51 25.76
CA MET A 25 19.78 12.50 25.25
C MET A 25 20.23 11.97 23.88
N GLY A 26 20.63 12.88 22.99
CA GLY A 26 21.17 12.54 21.67
C GLY A 26 22.40 11.65 21.76
N VAL A 27 23.38 12.01 22.59
CA VAL A 27 24.59 11.20 22.82
C VAL A 27 24.23 9.80 23.34
N ARG A 28 23.36 9.70 24.35
CA ARG A 28 22.96 8.39 24.94
C ARG A 28 22.20 7.49 23.98
N LEU A 29 21.43 8.06 23.05
CA LEU A 29 20.65 7.32 22.04
C LEU A 29 21.39 7.17 20.70
N ASN A 30 22.60 7.70 20.59
CA ASN A 30 23.33 7.82 19.32
C ASN A 30 22.49 8.51 18.23
N ARG A 31 21.82 9.61 18.59
CA ARG A 31 20.97 10.45 17.73
C ARG A 31 21.46 11.90 17.75
N SER A 32 21.18 12.64 16.68
CA SER A 32 21.46 14.08 16.67
C SER A 32 20.56 14.82 17.67
N PRO A 33 21.02 15.90 18.31
CA PRO A 33 20.18 16.74 19.18
C PRO A 33 18.94 17.28 18.46
N SER A 34 19.04 17.53 17.15
CA SER A 34 17.91 17.92 16.29
C SER A 34 16.86 16.82 16.15
N THR A 35 17.27 15.55 16.12
CA THR A 35 16.35 14.41 16.07
C THR A 35 15.56 14.31 17.38
N ILE A 36 16.22 14.55 18.52
CA ILE A 36 15.55 14.60 19.83
C ILE A 36 14.57 15.77 19.89
N SER A 37 15.00 16.97 19.49
CA SER A 37 14.13 18.16 19.46
C SER A 37 12.86 17.94 18.62
N TYR A 38 13.03 17.38 17.42
CA TYR A 38 11.89 17.05 16.55
C TYR A 38 10.94 16.03 17.18
N GLU A 39 11.48 15.03 17.88
CA GLU A 39 10.65 14.06 18.59
C GLU A 39 9.89 14.68 19.76
N LEU A 40 10.54 15.51 20.57
CA LEU A 40 9.91 16.20 21.71
C LEU A 40 8.81 17.15 21.24
N SER A 41 8.96 17.77 20.07
CA SER A 41 7.92 18.65 19.49
C SER A 41 6.61 17.94 19.10
N ARG A 42 6.55 16.60 19.15
CA ARG A 42 5.33 15.84 18.80
C ARG A 42 4.18 16.03 19.79
N CYS A 43 4.48 16.16 21.09
CA CYS A 43 3.48 16.25 22.16
C CYS A 43 4.07 16.94 23.40
N GLN A 44 3.24 17.72 24.11
CA GLN A 44 3.59 18.40 25.34
C GLN A 44 2.50 18.17 26.41
N PRO A 45 2.81 17.65 27.61
CA PRO A 45 4.11 17.07 28.01
C PRO A 45 4.48 15.85 27.15
N TYR A 46 5.78 15.54 27.07
CA TYR A 46 6.24 14.42 26.24
C TYR A 46 5.81 13.09 26.85
N GLN A 47 5.10 12.27 26.06
CA GLN A 47 4.69 10.92 26.45
C GLN A 47 5.01 9.94 25.32
N ALA A 48 5.73 8.86 25.63
CA ALA A 48 6.23 7.95 24.60
C ALA A 48 5.09 7.24 23.86
N GLU A 49 4.02 6.90 24.57
CA GLU A 49 2.85 6.25 24.00
C GLU A 49 2.11 7.15 23.00
N LEU A 50 1.89 8.42 23.37
CA LEU A 50 1.26 9.41 22.47
C LEU A 50 2.13 9.67 21.23
N ALA A 51 3.44 9.86 21.41
CA ALA A 51 4.35 10.05 20.28
C ALA A 51 4.39 8.82 19.36
N GLN A 52 4.26 7.61 19.91
CA GLN A 52 4.20 6.37 19.13
C GLN A 52 2.88 6.22 18.37
N THR A 53 1.75 6.53 19.00
CA THR A 53 0.43 6.47 18.34
C THR A 53 0.35 7.51 17.22
N ASP A 54 0.83 8.73 17.43
CA ASP A 54 0.97 9.76 16.37
C ASP A 54 1.86 9.27 15.22
N ALA A 55 3.02 8.69 15.52
CA ALA A 55 3.92 8.18 14.50
C ALA A 55 3.29 7.04 13.68
N LYS A 56 2.54 6.13 14.32
CA LYS A 56 1.78 5.06 13.64
C LYS A 56 0.66 5.64 12.78
N TYR A 57 -0.09 6.61 13.30
CA TYR A 57 -1.19 7.27 12.60
C TYR A 57 -0.71 8.05 11.37
N LYS A 58 0.37 8.84 11.50
CA LYS A 58 0.97 9.52 10.35
C LYS A 58 1.49 8.53 9.32
N ARG A 59 2.16 7.46 9.76
CA ARG A 59 2.69 6.42 8.87
C ARG A 59 1.59 5.68 8.11
N SER A 60 0.44 5.40 8.73
CA SER A 60 -0.68 4.76 8.03
C SER A 60 -1.33 5.66 6.97
N ARG A 61 -1.16 6.98 7.10
CA ARG A 61 -1.62 7.99 6.13
C ARG A 61 -0.56 8.39 5.11
N CYS A 62 0.68 7.95 5.27
CA CYS A 62 1.73 8.17 4.29
C CYS A 62 1.51 7.34 3.03
N GLY A 63 2.08 7.80 1.91
CA GLY A 63 2.05 7.09 0.64
C GLY A 63 0.96 7.58 -0.31
N ARG A 64 0.89 6.91 -1.47
CA ARG A 64 -0.03 7.28 -2.55
C ARG A 64 -1.45 6.85 -2.21
N LYS A 65 -2.38 7.81 -2.13
CA LYS A 65 -3.81 7.53 -1.98
C LYS A 65 -4.33 6.72 -3.18
N THR A 66 -5.15 5.73 -2.91
CA THR A 66 -5.78 4.90 -3.96
C THR A 66 -6.90 5.67 -4.65
N LYS A 67 -7.04 5.48 -5.97
CA LYS A 67 -8.19 6.00 -6.74
C LYS A 67 -9.52 5.31 -6.40
N LEU A 68 -9.48 4.20 -5.68
CA LEU A 68 -10.65 3.41 -5.29
C LEU A 68 -11.45 4.18 -4.22
N SER A 69 -12.51 4.87 -4.66
CA SER A 69 -13.58 5.36 -3.78
C SER A 69 -14.59 4.26 -3.50
N ASP A 70 -15.42 4.42 -2.46
CA ASP A 70 -16.47 3.46 -2.15
C ASP A 70 -17.50 3.33 -3.28
N GLU A 71 -17.85 4.45 -3.93
CA GLU A 71 -18.73 4.45 -5.10
C GLU A 71 -18.11 3.66 -6.26
N LEU A 72 -16.83 3.91 -6.58
CA LEU A 72 -16.12 3.18 -7.64
C LEU A 72 -15.99 1.69 -7.31
N LYS A 73 -15.74 1.36 -6.04
CA LYS A 73 -15.70 -0.02 -5.55
C LYS A 73 -17.03 -0.72 -5.81
N GLN A 74 -18.16 -0.10 -5.48
CA GLN A 74 -19.48 -0.68 -5.73
C GLN A 74 -19.76 -0.86 -7.23
N LYS A 75 -19.42 0.13 -8.06
CA LYS A 75 -19.57 0.01 -9.51
C LYS A 75 -18.74 -1.15 -10.09
N ILE A 76 -17.46 -1.24 -9.72
CA ILE A 76 -16.58 -2.34 -10.14
C ILE A 76 -17.18 -3.69 -9.71
N LEU A 77 -17.63 -3.80 -8.46
CA LEU A 77 -18.22 -5.03 -7.93
C LEU A 77 -19.50 -5.43 -8.68
N ASN A 78 -20.36 -4.48 -9.03
CA ASN A 78 -21.56 -4.73 -9.82
C ASN A 78 -21.22 -5.20 -11.24
N HIS A 79 -20.26 -4.58 -11.92
CA HIS A 79 -19.83 -5.03 -13.24
C HIS A 79 -19.19 -6.43 -13.20
N LEU A 80 -18.40 -6.74 -12.17
CA LEU A 80 -17.85 -8.09 -11.98
C LEU A 80 -18.95 -9.14 -11.81
N ARG A 81 -20.02 -8.83 -11.05
CA ARG A 81 -21.21 -9.71 -10.92
C ARG A 81 -21.96 -9.90 -12.23
N LEU A 82 -21.95 -8.90 -13.11
CA LEU A 82 -22.48 -8.99 -14.47
C LEU A 82 -21.54 -9.71 -15.44
N SER A 83 -20.52 -10.40 -14.93
CA SER A 83 -19.51 -11.11 -15.71
C SER A 83 -18.71 -10.23 -16.69
N TRP A 84 -18.54 -8.93 -16.37
CA TRP A 84 -17.66 -8.08 -17.15
C TRP A 84 -16.19 -8.44 -16.91
N SER A 85 -15.39 -8.36 -17.98
CA SER A 85 -13.96 -8.58 -17.91
C SER A 85 -13.26 -7.43 -17.17
N SER A 86 -12.17 -7.74 -16.46
CA SER A 86 -11.33 -6.74 -15.78
C SER A 86 -10.81 -5.68 -16.76
N GLY A 87 -10.53 -6.06 -18.00
CA GLY A 87 -10.14 -5.15 -19.08
C GLY A 87 -11.24 -4.17 -19.47
N MET A 88 -12.48 -4.64 -19.60
CA MET A 88 -13.64 -3.80 -19.93
C MET A 88 -13.94 -2.79 -18.83
N ILE A 89 -13.94 -3.25 -17.57
CA ILE A 89 -14.15 -2.37 -16.42
C ILE A 89 -13.05 -1.30 -16.35
N ALA A 90 -11.79 -1.70 -16.60
CA ALA A 90 -10.67 -0.77 -16.62
C ALA A 90 -10.85 0.30 -17.70
N HIS A 91 -11.27 -0.08 -18.90
CA HIS A 91 -11.55 0.85 -19.99
C HIS A 91 -12.68 1.83 -19.64
N GLU A 92 -13.81 1.31 -19.16
CA GLU A 92 -14.99 2.11 -18.79
C GLU A 92 -14.65 3.21 -17.77
N PHE A 93 -13.92 2.85 -16.72
CA PHE A 93 -13.57 3.79 -15.64
C PHE A 93 -12.22 4.50 -15.86
N LYS A 94 -11.61 4.38 -17.05
CA LYS A 94 -10.29 4.96 -17.38
C LYS A 94 -9.21 4.60 -16.35
N LEU A 95 -9.19 3.34 -15.93
CA LEU A 95 -8.25 2.74 -14.99
C LEU A 95 -7.25 1.86 -15.72
N ALA A 96 -6.09 1.62 -15.08
CA ALA A 96 -5.22 0.54 -15.50
C ALA A 96 -5.81 -0.81 -15.03
N THR A 97 -5.85 -1.81 -15.90
CA THR A 97 -6.35 -3.17 -15.55
C THR A 97 -5.61 -3.76 -14.35
N LYS A 98 -4.29 -3.52 -14.26
CA LYS A 98 -3.46 -3.95 -13.13
C LYS A 98 -3.95 -3.38 -11.78
N SER A 99 -4.54 -2.19 -11.77
CA SER A 99 -5.09 -1.58 -10.54
C SER A 99 -6.26 -2.39 -9.99
N ILE A 100 -7.14 -2.91 -10.86
CA ILE A 100 -8.27 -3.76 -10.45
C ILE A 100 -7.76 -5.05 -9.81
N TYR A 101 -6.80 -5.73 -10.45
CA TYR A 101 -6.18 -6.92 -9.89
C TYR A 101 -5.46 -6.65 -8.56
N ASN A 102 -4.79 -5.52 -8.43
CA ASN A 102 -4.12 -5.15 -7.17
C ASN A 102 -5.14 -4.93 -6.04
N TRP A 103 -6.29 -4.32 -6.33
CA TRP A 103 -7.35 -4.12 -5.33
C TRP A 103 -8.05 -5.42 -4.93
N LEU A 104 -8.22 -6.36 -5.87
CA LEU A 104 -8.73 -7.71 -5.59
C LEU A 104 -7.74 -8.50 -4.71
N ASN A 105 -6.45 -8.51 -5.06
CA ASN A 105 -5.41 -9.17 -4.26
C ASN A 105 -5.29 -8.61 -2.84
N GLN A 106 -5.49 -7.30 -2.67
CA GLN A 106 -5.47 -6.65 -1.36
C GLN A 106 -6.76 -6.85 -0.56
N GLY A 107 -7.76 -7.57 -1.09
CA GLY A 107 -9.06 -7.76 -0.44
C GLY A 107 -9.89 -6.48 -0.32
N ARG A 108 -9.55 -5.41 -1.08
CA ARG A 108 -10.29 -4.14 -1.03
C ARG A 108 -11.64 -4.22 -1.72
N ILE A 109 -11.76 -5.11 -2.71
CA ILE A 109 -13.00 -5.45 -3.42
C ILE A 109 -13.37 -6.87 -2.98
N GLY A 110 -14.58 -7.06 -2.44
CA GLY A 110 -15.06 -8.35 -1.96
C GLY A 110 -15.49 -9.28 -3.08
N PHE A 111 -14.56 -9.61 -3.99
CA PHE A 111 -14.78 -10.51 -5.12
C PHE A 111 -13.55 -11.40 -5.28
N SER A 112 -13.75 -12.71 -5.47
CA SER A 112 -12.65 -13.67 -5.60
C SER A 112 -11.97 -13.55 -6.96
N LEU A 113 -10.66 -13.69 -7.00
CA LEU A 113 -9.92 -13.74 -8.27
C LEU A 113 -10.27 -14.97 -9.12
N ASN A 114 -10.69 -16.07 -8.48
CA ASN A 114 -11.04 -17.32 -9.16
C ASN A 114 -12.38 -17.21 -9.91
N ASP A 115 -13.25 -16.31 -9.47
CA ASP A 115 -14.59 -16.11 -10.03
C ASP A 115 -14.57 -15.09 -11.17
N LEU A 116 -13.39 -14.65 -11.61
CA LEU A 116 -13.27 -13.70 -12.70
C LEU A 116 -13.67 -14.36 -14.04
N PRO A 117 -14.48 -13.69 -14.88
CA PRO A 117 -14.93 -14.22 -16.18
C PRO A 117 -13.78 -14.56 -17.14
N GLU A 118 -12.63 -13.92 -16.98
CA GLU A 118 -11.43 -14.15 -17.78
C GLU A 118 -10.61 -15.37 -17.31
N HIS A 119 -10.98 -16.02 -16.21
CA HIS A 119 -10.24 -17.15 -15.65
C HIS A 119 -10.19 -18.29 -16.68
N GLY A 120 -8.97 -18.64 -17.12
CA GLY A 120 -8.74 -19.64 -18.18
C GLY A 120 -8.82 -19.11 -19.63
N VAL A 121 -9.35 -17.91 -19.89
CA VAL A 121 -9.47 -17.36 -21.27
C VAL A 121 -8.11 -16.97 -21.85
N ARG A 122 -7.20 -16.43 -21.03
CA ARG A 122 -5.82 -16.10 -21.48
C ARG A 122 -4.99 -17.33 -21.82
N GLN A 123 -5.28 -18.49 -21.21
CA GLN A 123 -4.61 -19.75 -21.59
C GLN A 123 -5.08 -20.25 -22.96
N ARG A 124 -6.37 -20.07 -23.31
CA ARG A 124 -6.93 -20.57 -24.59
C ARG A 124 -6.44 -19.82 -25.83
N ARG A 125 -6.06 -18.53 -25.72
CA ARG A 125 -5.52 -17.78 -26.89
C ARG A 125 -4.17 -18.30 -27.38
N ASN A 126 -3.37 -18.95 -26.52
CA ASN A 126 -2.12 -19.60 -26.94
C ASN A 126 -2.34 -20.96 -27.62
N VAL A 127 -3.57 -21.48 -27.62
CA VAL A 127 -3.95 -22.78 -28.20
C VAL A 127 -4.64 -22.60 -29.56
N ASP A 128 -4.72 -21.38 -30.09
CA ASP A 128 -5.25 -21.14 -31.44
C ASP A 128 -4.34 -21.82 -32.48
N GLN A 129 -4.83 -22.91 -33.06
CA GLN A 129 -4.12 -23.69 -34.09
C GLN A 129 -3.91 -22.90 -35.40
N ARG A 130 -4.43 -21.67 -35.51
CA ARG A 130 -4.21 -20.80 -36.68
C ARG A 130 -2.74 -20.50 -36.95
N SER A 131 -1.89 -20.54 -35.92
CA SER A 131 -0.43 -20.42 -36.08
C SER A 131 0.22 -21.62 -36.76
N LYS A 132 -0.42 -22.81 -36.78
CA LYS A 132 0.12 -23.99 -37.46
C LYS A 132 -0.04 -23.93 -38.97
N TYR A 133 -1.04 -23.19 -39.48
CA TYR A 133 -1.32 -23.11 -40.92
C TYR A 133 -0.23 -22.36 -41.70
N ASN A 134 0.47 -21.43 -41.06
CA ASN A 134 1.57 -20.68 -41.68
C ASN A 134 2.92 -21.41 -41.65
N GLN A 135 3.03 -22.56 -40.93
CA GLN A 135 4.24 -23.38 -40.93
C GLN A 135 4.23 -24.47 -42.01
N SER A 136 3.07 -24.82 -42.57
CA SER A 136 2.93 -25.89 -43.57
C SER A 136 3.04 -25.43 -45.03
N LEU A 137 2.96 -24.13 -45.30
CA LEU A 137 3.19 -23.58 -46.64
C LEU A 137 4.65 -23.13 -46.74
N GLY A 138 5.50 -24.09 -47.11
CA GLY A 138 6.89 -23.86 -47.44
C GLY A 138 7.06 -22.71 -48.42
N ARG A 139 8.07 -21.88 -48.15
CA ARG A 139 8.63 -20.94 -49.11
C ARG A 139 9.07 -21.73 -50.35
N SER A 140 8.52 -21.36 -51.51
CA SER A 140 9.15 -21.57 -52.82
C SER A 140 9.76 -20.27 -53.28
#